data_AF-A0A1X7SHG4-F1
#
_entry.id   AF-A0A1X7SHG4-F1
#
_cell.length_a   1.000
_cell.length_b   1.000
_cell.length_c   1.000
_cell.angle_alpha   90.00
_cell.angle_beta   90.00
_cell.angle_gamma   90.00
#
_symmetry.space_group_name_H-M   'P 1'
#
loop_
_entity.id
_entity.type
_entity.pdbx_description
1 polymer ?
#
loop_
_entity_poly.entity_id
_entity_poly.type
_entity_poly.pdbx_seq_one_letter_code
_entity_poly.pdbx_strand_id
1 'polypeptide(L)' 'MNVAIDKVGSIFTLTYVPSGNAKLQSDGTLKCQHGPMECLINKVDACLLHYYPDRYGWM' A
#
# COMPACT_ATOMS: atom_id res chain seq x y z
N MET A 1 6.62 2.96 12.73
CA MET A 1 7.53 2.08 13.49
C MET A 1 7.10 0.63 13.37
N ASN A 2 7.50 0.01 12.26
CA ASN A 2 7.29 -1.42 12.02
C ASN A 2 8.43 -2.18 12.71
N VAL A 3 8.10 -2.84 13.82
CA VAL A 3 9.07 -3.55 14.69
C VAL A 3 9.96 -4.54 13.92
N ALA A 4 9.47 -5.13 12.81
CA ALA A 4 10.25 -6.05 11.99
C ALA A 4 11.29 -5.33 11.11
N ILE A 5 10.91 -4.20 10.51
CA ILE A 5 11.83 -3.41 9.66
C ILE A 5 12.98 -2.87 10.52
N ASP A 6 12.67 -2.34 11.70
CA ASP A 6 13.67 -1.73 12.58
C ASP A 6 14.71 -2.74 13.07
N LYS A 7 14.31 -3.99 13.28
CA LYS A 7 15.20 -5.04 13.83
C LYS A 7 15.95 -5.84 12.77
N VAL A 8 15.30 -6.13 11.63
CA VAL A 8 15.82 -7.09 10.65
C VAL A 8 15.64 -6.63 9.19
N GLY A 9 15.35 -5.36 8.95
CA GLY A 9 15.17 -4.80 7.60
C GLY A 9 16.39 -4.94 6.68
N SER A 10 17.59 -5.18 7.21
CA SER A 10 18.82 -5.37 6.43
C SER A 10 18.93 -6.73 5.74
N ILE A 11 18.13 -7.73 6.14
CA ILE A 11 18.20 -9.10 5.59
C ILE A 11 17.05 -9.43 4.63
N PHE A 12 16.19 -8.48 4.30
CA PHE A 12 15.13 -8.66 3.31
C PHE A 12 14.86 -7.38 2.52
N THR A 13 14.16 -7.52 1.39
CA THR A 13 13.58 -6.40 0.66
C THR A 13 12.06 -6.48 0.75
N LEU A 14 11.42 -5.41 1.23
CA LEU A 14 9.96 -5.35 1.37
C LEU A 14 9.33 -4.59 0.21
N THR A 15 8.44 -5.24 -0.52
CA THR A 15 7.57 -4.60 -1.53
C THR A 15 6.16 -4.48 -0.96
N TYR A 16 5.66 -3.25 -0.81
CA TYR A 16 4.28 -2.99 -0.39
C TYR A 16 3.39 -2.75 -1.62
N VAL A 17 2.24 -3.44 -1.68
CA VAL A 17 1.25 -3.33 -2.76
C VAL A 17 -0.13 -3.08 -2.15
N PRO A 18 -0.59 -1.81 -2.08
CA PRO A 18 -1.83 -1.44 -1.38
C PRO A 18 -3.06 -1.74 -2.25
N SER A 19 -3.60 -2.95 -2.14
CA SER A 19 -4.86 -3.35 -2.80
C SER A 19 -5.66 -4.36 -1.98
N GLY A 20 -4.99 -5.29 -1.29
CA GLY A 20 -5.65 -6.32 -0.48
C GLY A 20 -6.69 -7.12 -1.29
N ASN A 21 -7.90 -7.25 -0.76
CA ASN A 21 -9.00 -7.95 -1.44
C ASN A 21 -9.84 -7.06 -2.37
N ALA A 22 -9.35 -5.87 -2.73
CA ALA A 22 -10.04 -5.04 -3.71
C ALA A 22 -10.14 -5.76 -5.07
N LYS A 23 -11.29 -5.60 -5.74
CA LYS A 23 -11.58 -6.25 -7.02
C LYS A 23 -11.96 -5.22 -8.07
N LEU A 24 -11.30 -5.29 -9.22
CA LEU A 24 -11.73 -4.57 -10.42
C LEU A 24 -13.08 -5.11 -10.88
N GLN A 25 -14.05 -4.22 -11.02
CA GLN A 25 -15.37 -4.53 -11.55
C GLN A 25 -15.36 -4.41 -13.08
N SER A 26 -16.38 -4.96 -13.73
CA SER A 26 -16.54 -4.92 -15.19
C SER A 26 -16.67 -3.50 -15.76
N ASP A 27 -17.11 -2.53 -14.94
CA ASP A 27 -17.22 -1.12 -15.32
C ASP A 27 -15.91 -0.33 -15.10
N GLY A 28 -14.82 -1.02 -14.74
CA GLY A 28 -13.52 -0.42 -14.46
C GLY A 28 -13.41 0.21 -13.07
N THR A 29 -14.45 0.15 -12.23
CA THR A 29 -14.39 0.64 -10.85
C THR A 29 -13.70 -0.37 -9.93
N LEU A 30 -13.11 0.13 -8.85
CA LEU A 30 -12.51 -0.70 -7.82
C LEU A 30 -13.53 -0.91 -6.69
N LYS A 31 -13.81 -2.16 -6.32
CA LYS A 31 -14.63 -2.51 -5.16
C LYS A 31 -13.76 -3.01 -4.02
N CYS A 32 -13.83 -2.34 -2.87
CA CYS A 32 -13.08 -2.70 -1.66
C CYS A 32 -14.02 -3.29 -0.58
N GLN A 33 -13.46 -4.07 0.34
CA GLN A 33 -14.22 -4.80 1.35
C GLN A 33 -14.78 -3.88 2.45
N HIS A 34 -14.11 -2.77 2.75
CA HIS A 34 -14.50 -1.76 3.73
C HIS A 34 -15.04 -0.49 3.04
N GLY A 35 -15.55 -0.61 1.81
CA GLY A 35 -16.23 0.47 1.10
C GLY A 35 -15.30 1.50 0.45
N PRO A 36 -15.84 2.67 0.05
CA PRO A 36 -15.12 3.64 -0.77
C PRO A 36 -13.89 4.25 -0.10
N MET A 37 -13.89 4.37 1.23
CA MET A 37 -12.77 4.97 1.97
C MET A 37 -11.50 4.11 1.87
N GLU A 38 -11.62 2.78 1.95
CA GLU A 38 -10.48 1.89 1.74
C GLU A 38 -9.94 2.03 0.31
N CYS A 39 -10.81 2.09 -0.68
CA CYS A 39 -10.39 2.28 -2.07
C CYS A 39 -9.65 3.62 -2.27
N LEU A 40 -10.08 4.68 -1.57
CA LEU A 40 -9.40 5.97 -1.59
C LEU A 40 -8.00 5.85 -0.94
N ILE A 41 -7.90 5.24 0.24
CA ILE A 41 -6.62 5.09 0.96
C ILE A 41 -5.66 4.19 0.18
N ASN A 42 -6.11 3.07 -0.39
CA ASN A 42 -5.27 2.23 -1.26
C ASN A 42 -4.67 3.03 -2.43
N LYS A 43 -5.46 3.94 -3.02
CA LYS A 43 -5.00 4.83 -4.09
C LYS A 43 -4.00 5.87 -3.59
N VAL A 44 -4.24 6.46 -2.42
CA VAL A 44 -3.32 7.42 -1.80
C VAL A 44 -1.98 6.75 -1.48
N ASP A 45 -2.00 5.57 -0.87
CA ASP A 45 -0.80 4.78 -0.59
C ASP A 45 -0.03 4.44 -1.87
N ALA A 46 -0.73 4.02 -2.94
CA ALA A 46 -0.10 3.75 -4.23
C ALA A 46 0.57 5.00 -4.82
N CYS A 47 -0.10 6.17 -4.74
CA CYS A 47 0.49 7.44 -5.15
C CYS A 47 1.70 7.81 -4.29
N LEU A 48 1.64 7.58 -2.97
CA LEU A 48 2.75 7.86 -2.06
C LEU A 48 3.98 7.06 -2.48
N LEU A 49 3.83 5.76 -2.76
CA LEU A 49 4.93 4.91 -3.25
C LEU A 49 5.49 5.37 -4.61
N HIS A 50 4.64 5.91 -5.49
CA HIS A 50 5.06 6.39 -6.80
C HIS A 50 5.85 7.69 -6.73
N TYR A 51 5.36 8.67 -5.97
CA TYR A 51 5.95 10.01 -5.88
C TYR A 51 7.06 10.11 -4.84
N TYR A 52 7.09 9.22 -3.85
CA TYR A 52 8.07 9.21 -2.76
C TYR A 52 8.70 7.82 -2.59
N PRO A 53 9.55 7.40 -3.54
CA PRO A 53 10.12 6.05 -3.56
C PRO A 53 11.16 5.78 -2.46
N ASP A 54 11.64 6.82 -1.76
CA ASP A 54 12.61 6.68 -0.68
C ASP A 54 11.97 6.07 0.57
N ARG A 55 12.10 4.74 0.67
CA ARG A 55 11.49 3.86 1.68
C ARG A 55 11.89 4.12 3.13
N TYR A 56 12.83 5.01 3.41
CA TYR A 56 13.36 5.26 4.76
C TYR A 56 12.72 6.46 5.49
N GLY A 57 11.88 7.26 4.82
CA GLY A 57 11.30 8.47 5.42
C GLY A 57 9.90 8.33 6.03
N TRP A 58 9.19 7.23 5.76
CA TRP A 58 7.72 7.18 5.90
C TRP A 58 7.20 6.00 6.74
N MET A 59 8.07 5.07 7.18
CA MET A 59 7.71 3.89 7.99
C MET A 59 8.50 3.82 9.29
#